data_AF-A0A3D0VI56-F1
#
_entry.id   AF-A0A3D0VI56-F1
#
_cell.length_a   1.000
_cell.length_b   1.000
_cell.length_c   1.000
_cell.angle_alpha   90.00
_cell.angle_beta   90.00
_cell.angle_gamma   90.00
#
_symmetry.space_group_name_H-M   'P 1'
#
loop_
_entity.id
_entity.type
_entity.pdbx_description
1 polymer ?
#
loop_
_entity_poly.entity_id
_entity_poly.type
_entity_poly.pdbx_seq_one_letter_code
_entity_poly.pdbx_strand_id
1 'polypeptide(L)'
;MGQETMNILIASLSALATIAAAIIYYWTLREIKRQRQNTYRPHLFIDSISYNVIGVEKEKIIMPLHWTNKPEDHNTIRKFGNDINTHDFNLHCYNIGFGTAKKVDIKFKYDMDGFIEKINKLGKNVDPKLLIEIKNNSEFVSFLNQNEALPFIQCGISTKYSMHDYLSYVLPVNISNTYIPIKMPALYLELLNISIHYLSNLKDKSECFEGDDFACFFPIIKATIIYEDIYNKPESKNIEIVTELYASGSIGYCGRFKINEI
;
A
#
# COMPACT_ATOMS: atom_id res chain seq x y z
N MET A 1 -4.50 49.73 -66.66
CA MET A 1 -4.18 49.17 -65.33
C MET A 1 -4.18 47.67 -65.48
N GLY A 2 -2.97 47.15 -65.63
CA GLY A 2 -2.68 45.93 -66.37
C GLY A 2 -2.53 44.72 -65.48
N GLN A 3 -2.61 43.57 -66.12
CA GLN A 3 -2.43 42.22 -65.61
C GLN A 3 -1.37 42.06 -64.49
N GLU A 4 -0.29 42.86 -64.50
CA GLU A 4 0.72 42.93 -63.44
C GLU A 4 0.15 43.30 -62.05
N THR A 5 -0.72 44.31 -61.95
CA THR A 5 -1.29 44.71 -60.66
C THR A 5 -2.20 43.63 -60.09
N MET A 6 -2.89 42.89 -60.96
CA MET A 6 -3.71 41.75 -60.58
C MET A 6 -2.85 40.59 -60.08
N ASN A 7 -1.73 40.29 -60.77
CA ASN A 7 -0.80 39.25 -60.36
C ASN A 7 -0.15 39.55 -58.99
N ILE A 8 0.25 40.80 -58.75
CA ILE A 8 0.82 41.23 -57.46
C ILE A 8 -0.21 41.06 -56.33
N LEU A 9 -1.47 41.41 -56.58
CA LEU A 9 -2.54 41.28 -55.60
C LEU A 9 -2.82 39.82 -55.26
N ILE A 10 -2.89 38.95 -56.27
CA ILE A 10 -3.05 37.49 -56.08
C ILE A 10 -1.87 36.92 -55.29
N ALA A 11 -0.64 37.24 -55.68
CA ALA A 11 0.56 36.76 -54.99
C ALA A 11 0.60 37.21 -53.52
N SER A 12 0.21 38.45 -53.24
CA SER A 12 0.15 38.99 -51.88
C SER A 12 -0.92 38.30 -51.03
N LEU A 13 -2.11 38.06 -51.58
CA LEU A 13 -3.16 37.30 -50.91
C LEU A 13 -2.75 35.84 -50.66
N SER A 14 -2.10 35.20 -51.62
CA SER A 14 -1.56 33.83 -51.45
C SER A 14 -0.49 33.77 -50.36
N ALA A 15 0.40 34.76 -50.28
CA ALA A 15 1.41 34.84 -49.23
C ALA A 15 0.78 35.03 -47.84
N LEU A 16 -0.19 35.93 -47.70
CA LEU A 16 -0.93 36.14 -46.45
C LEU A 16 -1.70 34.88 -46.01
N ALA A 17 -2.37 34.21 -46.96
CA ALA A 17 -3.07 32.96 -46.68
C ALA A 17 -2.12 31.86 -46.21
N THR A 18 -0.93 31.77 -46.83
CA THR A 18 0.11 30.81 -46.43
C THR A 18 0.63 31.11 -45.01
N ILE A 19 0.88 32.38 -44.67
CA ILE A 19 1.30 32.78 -43.32
C ILE A 19 0.22 32.46 -42.28
N ALA A 20 -1.04 32.80 -42.58
CA ALA A 20 -2.16 32.50 -41.68
C ALA A 20 -2.31 30.99 -41.47
N ALA A 21 -2.23 30.19 -42.54
CA ALA A 21 -2.23 28.74 -42.45
C ALA A 21 -1.07 28.23 -41.59
N ALA A 22 0.15 28.72 -41.80
CA ALA A 22 1.33 28.33 -41.01
C ALA A 22 1.15 28.63 -39.51
N ILE A 23 0.57 29.78 -39.16
CA ILE A 23 0.25 30.13 -37.78
C ILE A 23 -0.76 29.13 -37.19
N ILE A 24 -1.85 28.86 -37.91
CA ILE A 24 -2.88 27.89 -37.48
C ILE A 24 -2.25 26.50 -37.28
N TYR A 25 -1.43 26.02 -38.22
CA TYR A 25 -0.71 24.75 -38.11
C TYR A 25 0.22 24.72 -36.88
N TYR A 26 0.97 25.80 -36.62
CA TYR A 26 1.86 25.89 -35.46
C TYR A 26 1.07 25.77 -34.15
N TRP A 27 -0.03 26.52 -33.99
CA TRP A 27 -0.89 26.42 -32.81
C TRP A 27 -1.50 25.03 -32.66
N THR A 28 -1.90 24.40 -33.76
CA THR A 28 -2.46 23.05 -33.77
C THR A 28 -1.43 22.02 -33.30
N LEU A 29 -0.20 22.08 -33.81
CA LEU A 29 0.90 21.19 -33.38
C LEU A 29 1.25 21.41 -31.91
N ARG A 30 1.25 22.66 -31.44
CA ARG A 30 1.46 22.99 -30.03
C ARG A 30 0.37 22.40 -29.14
N GLU A 31 -0.88 22.47 -29.56
CA GLU A 31 -2.01 21.92 -28.82
C GLU A 31 -1.99 20.39 -28.79
N ILE A 32 -1.72 19.74 -29.93
CA ILE A 32 -1.55 18.28 -30.01
C ILE A 32 -0.41 17.82 -29.11
N LYS A 33 0.71 18.54 -29.09
CA LYS A 33 1.84 18.23 -28.19
C LYS A 33 1.42 18.31 -26.72
N ARG A 34 0.67 19.36 -26.35
CA ARG A 34 0.13 19.54 -24.99
C ARG A 34 -0.83 18.42 -24.60
N GLN A 35 -1.74 18.05 -25.50
CA GLN A 35 -2.69 16.96 -25.28
C GLN A 35 -1.97 15.63 -25.08
N ARG A 36 -1.01 15.29 -25.96
CA ARG A 36 -0.19 14.08 -25.81
C ARG A 36 0.53 14.03 -24.46
N GLN A 37 1.18 15.12 -24.05
CA GLN A 37 1.86 15.19 -22.75
C GLN A 37 0.91 14.99 -21.56
N ASN A 38 -0.34 15.42 -21.66
CA ASN A 38 -1.34 15.19 -20.62
C ASN A 38 -1.91 13.76 -20.66
N THR A 39 -2.08 13.18 -21.85
CA THR A 39 -2.54 11.80 -22.02
C THR A 39 -1.52 10.80 -21.48
N TYR A 40 -0.21 11.00 -21.75
CA TYR A 40 0.87 10.12 -21.29
C TYR A 40 1.27 10.34 -19.83
N ARG A 41 0.39 10.84 -18.97
CA ARG A 41 0.69 10.90 -17.54
C ARG A 41 0.41 9.54 -16.89
N PRO A 42 1.31 9.05 -16.03
CA PRO A 42 1.00 7.90 -15.19
C PRO A 42 -0.11 8.29 -14.21
N HIS A 43 -0.90 7.30 -13.81
CA HIS A 43 -1.83 7.47 -12.70
C HIS A 43 -1.84 6.19 -11.90
N LEU A 44 -1.11 6.20 -10.78
CA LEU A 44 -1.05 5.05 -9.88
C LEU A 44 -2.33 4.97 -9.04
N PHE A 45 -2.95 3.80 -9.07
CA PHE A 45 -4.14 3.45 -8.32
C PHE A 45 -3.83 2.23 -7.46
N ILE A 46 -4.12 2.30 -6.16
CA ILE A 46 -3.93 1.19 -5.23
C ILE A 46 -5.31 0.69 -4.82
N ASP A 47 -5.57 -0.59 -5.08
CA ASP A 47 -6.88 -1.18 -4.80
C ASP A 47 -7.04 -1.52 -3.31
N SER A 48 -8.27 -1.44 -2.84
CA SER A 48 -8.65 -1.88 -1.50
C SER A 48 -8.82 -3.39 -1.46
N ILE A 49 -7.90 -4.07 -0.77
CA ILE A 49 -7.78 -5.52 -0.82
C ILE A 49 -8.28 -6.19 0.46
N SER A 50 -9.01 -7.30 0.30
CA SER A 50 -9.36 -8.17 1.43
C SER A 50 -8.18 -9.02 1.83
N TYR A 51 -8.01 -9.23 3.13
CA TYR A 51 -7.00 -10.10 3.69
C TYR A 51 -7.63 -11.19 4.55
N ASN A 52 -6.97 -12.34 4.57
CA ASN A 52 -7.21 -13.43 5.49
C ASN A 52 -5.89 -13.79 6.16
N VAL A 53 -5.92 -14.04 7.46
CA VAL A 53 -4.79 -14.51 8.22
C VAL A 53 -5.14 -15.83 8.85
N ILE A 54 -4.35 -16.84 8.51
CA ILE A 54 -4.58 -18.24 8.86
C ILE A 54 -3.71 -18.61 10.05
N GLY A 55 -4.31 -19.44 10.91
CA GLY A 55 -3.71 -19.99 12.10
C GLY A 55 -2.56 -20.92 11.76
N VAL A 56 -1.48 -20.70 12.46
CA VAL A 56 -0.29 -21.51 12.40
C VAL A 56 -0.13 -22.20 13.75
N GLU A 57 0.04 -23.52 13.73
CA GLU A 57 0.19 -24.35 14.92
C GLU A 57 1.65 -24.76 15.14
N LYS A 58 2.13 -24.56 16.37
CA LYS A 58 3.35 -25.17 16.89
C LYS A 58 3.04 -25.74 18.28
N GLU A 59 3.39 -27.00 18.52
CA GLU A 59 3.22 -27.65 19.83
C GLU A 59 1.83 -27.48 20.48
N LYS A 60 0.76 -27.55 19.67
CA LYS A 60 -0.66 -27.36 20.07
C LYS A 60 -1.08 -25.92 20.38
N ILE A 61 -0.21 -24.94 20.16
CA ILE A 61 -0.53 -23.52 20.27
C ILE A 61 -0.73 -22.96 18.85
N ILE A 62 -1.85 -22.27 18.66
CA ILE A 62 -2.23 -21.68 17.36
C ILE A 62 -2.13 -20.16 17.46
N MET A 63 -1.52 -19.53 16.45
CA MET A 63 -1.48 -18.07 16.31
C MET A 63 -1.79 -17.67 14.86
N PRO A 64 -2.58 -16.61 14.63
CA PRO A 64 -2.87 -16.15 13.28
C PRO A 64 -1.66 -15.43 12.71
N LEU A 65 -0.98 -16.05 11.75
CA LEU A 65 0.30 -15.55 11.24
C LEU A 65 0.45 -15.61 9.72
N HIS A 66 -0.28 -16.50 9.04
CA HIS A 66 -0.10 -16.67 7.60
C HIS A 66 -1.06 -15.79 6.81
N TRP A 67 -0.53 -14.72 6.22
CA TRP A 67 -1.29 -13.77 5.40
C TRP A 67 -1.60 -14.33 4.01
N THR A 68 -2.83 -14.13 3.54
CA THR A 68 -3.26 -14.45 2.18
C THR A 68 -4.38 -13.51 1.73
N ASN A 69 -4.45 -13.22 0.44
CA ASN A 69 -5.57 -12.50 -0.18
C ASN A 69 -6.60 -13.47 -0.81
N LYS A 70 -6.32 -14.77 -0.78
CA LYS A 70 -7.24 -15.80 -1.27
C LYS A 70 -8.27 -16.10 -0.19
N PRO A 71 -9.54 -16.33 -0.55
CA PRO A 71 -10.49 -16.92 0.36
C PRO A 71 -10.04 -18.36 0.64
N GLU A 72 -9.32 -18.57 1.73
CA GLU A 72 -9.02 -19.89 2.27
C GLU A 72 -10.07 -20.23 3.34
N ASP A 73 -10.37 -21.51 3.50
CA ASP A 73 -11.26 -21.97 4.57
C ASP A 73 -10.63 -21.60 5.91
N HIS A 74 -11.33 -20.79 6.71
CA HIS A 74 -10.90 -20.33 8.04
C HIS A 74 -10.63 -21.49 9.02
N ASN A 75 -11.04 -22.72 8.68
CA ASN A 75 -10.74 -23.93 9.43
C ASN A 75 -9.38 -24.55 9.07
N THR A 76 -8.67 -24.01 8.10
CA THR A 76 -7.35 -24.50 7.71
C THR A 76 -6.33 -24.05 8.76
N ILE A 77 -5.58 -24.99 9.33
CA ILE A 77 -4.45 -24.71 10.23
C ILE A 77 -3.18 -25.19 9.54
N ARG A 78 -2.16 -24.33 9.46
CA ARG A 78 -0.86 -24.70 8.91
C ARG A 78 0.10 -25.08 10.04
N LYS A 79 0.97 -26.06 9.80
CA LYS A 79 2.02 -26.40 10.76
C LYS A 79 3.18 -25.40 10.65
N PHE A 80 3.70 -24.95 11.78
CA PHE A 80 4.84 -24.04 11.83
C PHE A 80 6.07 -24.65 11.12
N GLY A 81 6.70 -23.89 10.24
CA GLY A 81 7.83 -24.33 9.43
C GLY A 81 8.46 -23.19 8.63
N ASN A 82 9.54 -23.50 7.90
CA ASN A 82 10.37 -22.51 7.19
C ASN A 82 9.63 -21.73 6.09
N ASP A 83 8.51 -22.26 5.58
CA ASP A 83 7.75 -21.65 4.48
C ASP A 83 6.72 -20.63 4.96
N ILE A 84 6.61 -20.40 6.27
CA ILE A 84 5.64 -19.46 6.83
C ILE A 84 6.22 -18.07 6.79
N ASN A 85 5.74 -17.30 5.82
CA ASN A 85 6.00 -15.88 5.77
C ASN A 85 4.96 -15.14 6.60
N THR A 86 5.36 -14.66 7.79
CA THR A 86 4.47 -13.94 8.71
C THR A 86 4.35 -12.44 8.38
N HIS A 87 5.14 -11.95 7.43
CA HIS A 87 5.32 -10.53 7.14
C HIS A 87 5.07 -10.14 5.67
N ASP A 88 4.58 -11.06 4.83
CA ASP A 88 4.42 -10.80 3.39
C ASP A 88 2.95 -10.73 3.02
N PHE A 89 2.48 -9.50 2.94
CA PHE A 89 1.21 -9.17 2.34
C PHE A 89 1.42 -7.98 1.41
N ASN A 90 0.85 -8.08 0.21
CA ASN A 90 1.06 -7.10 -0.85
C ASN A 90 -0.26 -6.42 -1.21
N LEU A 91 -0.24 -5.09 -1.29
CA LEU A 91 -1.30 -4.32 -1.95
C LEU A 91 -1.15 -4.43 -3.46
N HIS A 92 -2.26 -4.24 -4.17
CA HIS A 92 -2.26 -4.24 -5.63
C HIS A 92 -2.16 -2.82 -6.17
N CYS A 93 -1.06 -2.50 -6.84
CA CYS A 93 -0.89 -1.24 -7.57
C CYS A 93 -1.14 -1.42 -9.05
N TYR A 94 -1.94 -0.53 -9.63
CA TYR A 94 -2.19 -0.43 -11.04
C TYR A 94 -1.74 0.94 -11.54
N ASN A 95 -1.32 1.03 -12.80
CA ASN A 95 -1.15 2.31 -13.47
C ASN A 95 -2.27 2.48 -14.50
N ILE A 96 -3.33 3.17 -14.11
CA ILE A 96 -4.51 3.41 -14.95
C ILE A 96 -4.31 4.59 -15.93
N GLY A 97 -3.17 5.27 -15.85
CA GLY A 97 -2.75 6.26 -16.84
C GLY A 97 -2.17 5.62 -18.10
N PHE A 98 -1.90 6.43 -19.13
CA PHE A 98 -1.31 5.93 -20.38
C PHE A 98 0.22 6.03 -20.42
N GLY A 99 0.83 6.69 -19.43
CA GLY A 99 2.29 6.82 -19.32
C GLY A 99 2.88 5.88 -18.29
N THR A 100 4.10 5.40 -18.50
CA THR A 100 4.84 4.61 -17.51
C THR A 100 5.29 5.47 -16.33
N ALA A 101 4.97 5.04 -15.11
CA ALA A 101 5.57 5.59 -13.90
C ALA A 101 6.96 4.95 -13.69
N LYS A 102 7.97 5.75 -13.38
CA LYS A 102 9.34 5.31 -13.06
C LYS A 102 9.72 5.77 -11.66
N LYS A 103 10.71 5.08 -11.07
CA LYS A 103 11.27 5.40 -9.75
C LYS A 103 10.19 5.63 -8.70
N VAL A 104 9.28 4.67 -8.57
CA VAL A 104 8.17 4.77 -7.64
C VAL A 104 8.71 4.51 -6.23
N ASP A 105 8.70 5.55 -5.42
CA ASP A 105 9.13 5.60 -4.04
C ASP A 105 7.90 5.67 -3.13
N ILE A 106 7.71 4.68 -2.26
CA ILE A 106 6.52 4.55 -1.41
C ILE A 106 6.96 4.61 0.05
N LYS A 107 6.50 5.63 0.77
CA LYS A 107 6.83 5.85 2.18
C LYS A 107 5.60 5.69 3.04
N PHE A 108 5.67 4.81 4.02
CA PHE A 108 4.62 4.56 4.99
C PHE A 108 4.89 5.28 6.31
N LYS A 109 3.83 5.73 6.96
CA LYS A 109 3.89 6.36 8.27
C LYS A 109 2.62 6.03 9.07
N TYR A 110 2.78 5.59 10.30
CA TYR A 110 1.69 5.40 11.27
C TYR A 110 2.21 5.66 12.69
N ASP A 111 1.29 5.81 13.65
CA ASP A 111 1.63 5.96 15.06
C ASP A 111 2.07 4.63 15.66
N MET A 112 3.34 4.28 15.40
CA MET A 112 3.94 3.02 15.84
C MET A 112 4.06 2.94 17.36
N ASP A 113 4.50 4.03 18.01
CA ASP A 113 4.69 4.07 19.45
C ASP A 113 3.36 3.90 20.18
N GLY A 114 2.32 4.64 19.76
CA GLY A 114 0.97 4.49 20.31
C GLY A 114 0.40 3.09 20.08
N PHE A 115 0.70 2.46 18.94
CA PHE A 115 0.25 1.09 18.67
C PHE A 115 0.94 0.06 19.56
N ILE A 116 2.26 0.14 19.73
CA ILE A 116 3.03 -0.72 20.63
C ILE A 116 2.54 -0.55 22.07
N GLU A 117 2.27 0.69 22.51
CA GLU A 117 1.73 0.95 23.85
C GLU A 117 0.36 0.26 24.05
N LYS A 118 -0.54 0.38 23.08
CA LYS A 118 -1.85 -0.30 23.10
C LYS A 118 -1.69 -1.82 23.18
N ILE A 119 -0.80 -2.41 22.37
CA ILE A 119 -0.57 -3.87 22.38
C ILE A 119 0.03 -4.33 23.71
N ASN A 120 1.00 -3.58 24.27
CA ASN A 120 1.59 -3.90 25.56
C ASN A 120 0.58 -3.78 26.71
N LYS A 121 -0.40 -2.87 26.62
CA LYS A 121 -1.52 -2.81 27.57
C LYS A 121 -2.39 -4.06 27.48
N LEU A 122 -2.75 -4.52 26.27
CA LEU A 122 -3.50 -5.77 26.08
C LEU A 122 -2.75 -6.98 26.64
N GLY A 123 -1.44 -7.07 26.41
CA GLY A 123 -0.60 -8.18 26.86
C GLY A 123 -0.64 -8.42 28.38
N LYS A 124 -0.93 -7.40 29.19
CA LYS A 124 -1.08 -7.54 30.65
C LYS A 124 -2.25 -8.44 31.06
N ASN A 125 -3.26 -8.57 30.21
CA ASN A 125 -4.49 -9.31 30.49
C ASN A 125 -4.50 -10.72 29.87
N VAL A 126 -3.41 -11.12 29.21
CA VAL A 126 -3.25 -12.42 28.57
C VAL A 126 -2.49 -13.39 29.50
N ASP A 127 -2.58 -14.70 29.27
CA ASP A 127 -1.70 -15.67 29.94
C ASP A 127 -0.22 -15.33 29.69
N PRO A 128 0.63 -15.22 30.73
CA PRO A 128 2.07 -14.99 30.56
C PRO A 128 2.78 -15.94 29.58
N LYS A 129 2.27 -17.17 29.40
CA LYS A 129 2.82 -18.14 28.43
C LYS A 129 2.56 -17.78 26.97
N LEU A 130 1.62 -16.88 26.71
CA LEU A 130 1.28 -16.37 25.39
C LEU A 130 1.87 -14.97 25.15
N LEU A 131 2.55 -14.39 26.14
CA LEU A 131 3.10 -13.06 26.06
C LEU A 131 4.32 -13.02 25.10
N ILE A 132 4.24 -12.08 24.17
CA ILE A 132 5.29 -11.61 23.28
C ILE A 132 5.71 -10.21 23.76
N GLU A 133 6.90 -10.11 24.32
CA GLU A 133 7.51 -8.84 24.74
C GLU A 133 7.94 -8.04 23.50
N ILE A 134 7.40 -6.82 23.38
CA ILE A 134 7.71 -5.90 22.29
C ILE A 134 8.62 -4.79 22.83
N LYS A 135 9.85 -4.72 22.31
CA LYS A 135 10.81 -3.66 22.65
C LYS A 135 11.04 -2.76 21.45
N ASN A 136 10.67 -1.49 21.59
CA ASN A 136 11.01 -0.48 20.61
C ASN A 136 12.32 0.21 20.98
N ASN A 137 13.26 0.26 20.04
CA ASN A 137 14.41 1.14 20.08
C ASN A 137 14.41 2.03 18.83
N SER A 138 15.29 3.04 18.76
CA SER A 138 15.25 4.03 17.67
C SER A 138 15.38 3.45 16.25
N GLU A 139 15.95 2.25 16.10
CA GLU A 139 16.27 1.65 14.79
C GLU A 139 15.50 0.34 14.51
N PHE A 140 15.06 -0.35 15.54
CA PHE A 140 14.46 -1.68 15.49
C PHE A 140 13.33 -1.83 16.51
N VAL A 141 12.32 -2.60 16.12
CA VAL A 141 11.37 -3.21 17.05
C VAL A 141 11.70 -4.68 17.18
N SER A 142 11.96 -5.13 18.40
CA SER A 142 12.27 -6.51 18.73
C SER A 142 11.08 -7.21 19.35
N PHE A 143 10.85 -8.44 18.94
CA PHE A 143 9.81 -9.31 19.45
C PHE A 143 10.43 -10.53 20.13
N LEU A 144 10.13 -10.72 21.41
CA LEU A 144 10.70 -11.79 22.23
C LEU A 144 9.56 -12.58 22.86
N ASN A 145 9.61 -13.91 22.83
CA ASN A 145 8.67 -14.77 23.53
C ASN A 145 9.41 -15.70 24.49
N GLN A 146 8.84 -15.98 25.65
CA GLN A 146 9.46 -16.91 26.62
C GLN A 146 9.07 -18.36 26.34
N ASN A 147 8.00 -18.57 25.57
CA ASN A 147 7.45 -19.88 25.27
C ASN A 147 7.87 -20.34 23.87
N GLU A 148 8.80 -21.27 23.80
CA GLU A 148 9.28 -21.85 22.53
C GLU A 148 8.18 -22.59 21.75
N ALA A 149 7.10 -23.01 22.41
CA ALA A 149 5.94 -23.63 21.79
C ALA A 149 5.13 -22.65 20.94
N LEU A 150 5.30 -21.33 21.13
CA LEU A 150 4.59 -20.34 20.32
C LEU A 150 5.09 -20.39 18.86
N PRO A 151 4.18 -20.43 17.87
CA PRO A 151 4.52 -20.41 16.45
C PRO A 151 5.02 -19.04 15.97
N PHE A 152 5.80 -18.31 16.78
CA PHE A 152 6.21 -16.94 16.52
C PHE A 152 7.75 -16.86 16.42
N ILE A 153 8.26 -16.12 15.42
CA ILE A 153 9.69 -15.97 15.20
C ILE A 153 10.20 -14.81 16.06
N GLN A 154 11.14 -15.08 16.96
CA GLN A 154 11.86 -14.00 17.63
C GLN A 154 12.73 -13.26 16.62
N CYS A 155 12.46 -11.97 16.41
CA CYS A 155 13.16 -11.17 15.42
C CYS A 155 13.24 -9.70 15.84
N GLY A 156 14.17 -8.98 15.21
CA GLY A 156 14.19 -7.51 15.21
C GLY A 156 13.89 -7.01 13.80
N ILE A 157 12.91 -6.14 13.66
CA ILE A 157 12.54 -5.53 12.38
C ILE A 157 13.03 -4.09 12.37
N SER A 158 13.80 -3.71 11.34
CA SER A 158 14.27 -2.34 11.20
C SER A 158 13.11 -1.39 10.85
N THR A 159 12.93 -0.36 11.69
CA THR A 159 11.89 0.66 11.51
C THR A 159 12.10 1.47 10.23
N LYS A 160 13.36 1.74 9.86
CA LYS A 160 13.72 2.51 8.67
C LYS A 160 13.37 1.76 7.38
N TYR A 161 13.73 0.49 7.28
CA TYR A 161 13.53 -0.29 6.05
C TYR A 161 12.12 -0.87 5.94
N SER A 162 11.41 -1.09 7.06
CA SER A 162 10.04 -1.60 7.01
C SER A 162 9.01 -0.59 6.51
N MET A 163 9.36 0.70 6.48
CA MET A 163 8.44 1.80 6.14
C MET A 163 8.65 2.32 4.72
N HIS A 164 9.43 1.62 3.90
CA HIS A 164 9.84 2.08 2.58
C HIS A 164 9.79 0.94 1.57
N ASP A 165 9.13 1.17 0.44
CA ASP A 165 9.17 0.28 -0.72
C ASP A 165 9.58 1.07 -1.98
N TYR A 166 10.22 0.39 -2.93
CA TYR A 166 10.73 1.00 -4.16
C TYR A 166 10.49 0.11 -5.36
N LEU A 167 9.81 0.66 -6.37
CA LEU A 167 9.56 0.01 -7.65
C LEU A 167 10.28 0.78 -8.76
N SER A 168 11.01 0.06 -9.62
CA SER A 168 11.73 0.68 -10.73
C SER A 168 10.79 1.35 -11.74
N TYR A 169 9.69 0.68 -12.07
CA TYR A 169 8.66 1.21 -12.95
C TYR A 169 7.31 0.49 -12.75
N VAL A 170 6.23 1.16 -13.17
CA VAL A 170 4.88 0.61 -13.26
C VAL A 170 4.31 0.89 -14.65
N LEU A 171 4.12 -0.17 -15.44
CA LEU A 171 3.59 -0.05 -16.79
C LEU A 171 2.09 0.25 -16.75
N PRO A 172 1.59 1.05 -17.70
CA PRO A 172 0.16 1.24 -17.94
C PRO A 172 -0.61 -0.08 -18.06
N VAL A 173 -1.82 -0.12 -17.53
CA VAL A 173 -2.69 -1.31 -17.61
C VAL A 173 -2.95 -1.75 -19.05
N ASN A 174 -3.05 -0.82 -20.00
CA ASN A 174 -3.25 -1.15 -21.42
C ASN A 174 -2.04 -1.85 -22.07
N ILE A 175 -0.86 -1.84 -21.42
CA ILE A 175 0.32 -2.59 -21.83
C ILE A 175 0.44 -3.88 -21.03
N SER A 176 0.23 -3.82 -19.71
CA SER A 176 0.26 -4.98 -18.82
C SER A 176 -0.93 -4.96 -17.87
N ASN A 177 -1.86 -5.89 -18.04
CA ASN A 177 -3.06 -6.02 -17.19
C ASN A 177 -2.78 -6.60 -15.78
N THR A 178 -1.52 -6.73 -15.39
CA THR A 178 -1.11 -7.27 -14.09
C THR A 178 -0.85 -6.14 -13.11
N TYR A 179 -1.32 -6.28 -11.87
CA TYR A 179 -0.90 -5.38 -10.80
C TYR A 179 0.58 -5.56 -10.49
N ILE A 180 1.17 -4.53 -9.90
CA ILE A 180 2.49 -4.61 -9.28
C ILE A 180 2.28 -4.68 -7.77
N PRO A 181 2.86 -5.68 -7.08
CA PRO A 181 2.72 -5.82 -5.64
C PRO A 181 3.48 -4.68 -4.94
N ILE A 182 2.81 -4.01 -4.00
CA ILE A 182 3.42 -3.09 -3.05
C ILE A 182 3.46 -3.80 -1.70
N LYS A 183 4.63 -3.93 -1.10
CA LYS A 183 4.77 -4.59 0.20
C LYS A 183 4.18 -3.73 1.30
N MET A 184 3.28 -4.32 2.08
CA MET A 184 2.84 -3.69 3.33
C MET A 184 4.01 -3.63 4.33
N PRO A 185 4.04 -2.62 5.22
CA PRO A 185 5.06 -2.56 6.26
C PRO A 185 5.04 -3.83 7.12
N ALA A 186 6.11 -4.64 7.03
CA ALA A 186 6.25 -5.89 7.77
C ALA A 186 5.99 -5.71 9.27
N LEU A 187 6.49 -4.62 9.83
CA LEU A 187 6.31 -4.27 11.24
C LEU A 187 4.83 -4.04 11.61
N TYR A 188 4.06 -3.42 10.72
CA TYR A 188 2.63 -3.20 10.95
C TYR A 188 1.88 -4.53 10.98
N LEU A 189 2.18 -5.44 10.04
CA LEU A 189 1.55 -6.75 9.96
C LEU A 189 1.85 -7.60 11.20
N GLU A 190 3.06 -7.55 11.73
CA GLU A 190 3.41 -8.28 12.97
C GLU A 190 2.71 -7.71 14.19
N LEU A 191 2.70 -6.38 14.34
CA LEU A 191 1.97 -5.73 15.44
C LEU A 191 0.48 -6.06 15.35
N LEU A 192 -0.08 -6.12 14.14
CA LEU A 192 -1.46 -6.54 13.91
C LEU A 192 -1.68 -8.00 14.31
N ASN A 193 -0.82 -8.93 13.89
CA ASN A 193 -0.88 -10.34 14.28
C ASN A 193 -0.84 -10.53 15.80
N ILE A 194 0.09 -9.86 16.49
CA ILE A 194 0.23 -9.92 17.95
C ILE A 194 -1.01 -9.33 18.62
N SER A 195 -1.49 -8.19 18.13
CA SER A 195 -2.68 -7.56 18.69
C SER A 195 -3.90 -8.48 18.61
N ILE A 196 -4.17 -9.09 17.46
CA ILE A 196 -5.29 -10.03 17.29
C ILE A 196 -5.07 -11.28 18.14
N HIS A 197 -3.85 -11.79 18.24
CA HIS A 197 -3.53 -12.91 19.12
C HIS A 197 -3.89 -12.61 20.58
N TYR A 198 -3.54 -11.43 21.08
CA TYR A 198 -3.92 -11.01 22.44
C TYR A 198 -5.42 -10.86 22.59
N LEU A 199 -6.09 -10.20 21.64
CA LEU A 199 -7.54 -10.00 21.65
C LEU A 199 -8.32 -11.32 21.71
N SER A 200 -7.87 -12.31 20.95
CA SER A 200 -8.46 -13.64 20.94
C SER A 200 -8.25 -14.43 22.24
N ASN A 201 -7.24 -14.06 23.05
CA ASN A 201 -6.83 -14.77 24.27
C ASN A 201 -6.99 -13.95 25.56
N LEU A 202 -7.76 -12.87 25.53
CA LEU A 202 -8.11 -12.11 26.73
C LEU A 202 -8.87 -13.00 27.73
N LYS A 203 -8.46 -12.98 29.00
CA LYS A 203 -9.15 -13.70 30.08
C LYS A 203 -10.55 -13.16 30.34
N ASP A 204 -10.70 -11.84 30.23
CA ASP A 204 -11.98 -11.14 30.31
C ASP A 204 -12.11 -10.22 29.08
N LYS A 205 -13.10 -10.50 28.23
CA LYS A 205 -13.36 -9.72 27.02
C LYS A 205 -14.08 -8.40 27.32
N SER A 206 -14.68 -8.26 28.50
CA SER A 206 -15.49 -7.09 28.86
C SER A 206 -14.65 -5.87 29.25
N GLU A 207 -13.40 -6.07 29.70
CA GLU A 207 -12.55 -4.98 30.22
C GLU A 207 -11.79 -4.18 29.15
N CYS A 208 -11.72 -4.65 27.90
CA CYS A 208 -10.77 -4.09 26.92
C CYS A 208 -11.40 -3.17 25.85
N PHE A 209 -12.72 -3.17 25.67
CA PHE A 209 -13.40 -2.36 24.66
C PHE A 209 -14.72 -1.81 25.16
N GLU A 210 -14.75 -0.52 25.52
CA GLU A 210 -15.99 0.23 25.69
C GLU A 210 -16.32 0.95 24.36
N GLY A 211 -17.37 0.51 23.66
CA GLY A 211 -17.92 1.24 22.50
C GLY A 211 -17.05 1.25 21.23
N ASP A 212 -16.98 2.41 20.55
CA ASP A 212 -16.32 2.64 19.25
C ASP A 212 -14.79 2.47 19.25
N ASP A 213 -14.19 2.19 20.42
CA ASP A 213 -12.74 2.07 20.61
C ASP A 213 -12.07 0.99 19.74
N PHE A 214 -12.81 -0.04 19.33
CA PHE A 214 -12.25 -1.08 18.46
C PHE A 214 -11.89 -0.55 17.08
N ALA A 215 -12.72 0.34 16.50
CA ALA A 215 -12.45 0.95 15.20
C ALA A 215 -11.21 1.86 15.23
N CYS A 216 -10.91 2.44 16.39
CA CYS A 216 -9.74 3.30 16.62
C CYS A 216 -8.52 2.54 17.17
N PHE A 217 -8.62 1.22 17.33
CA PHE A 217 -7.54 0.42 17.89
C PHE A 217 -6.34 0.36 16.93
N PHE A 218 -6.59 0.05 15.66
CA PHE A 218 -5.56 -0.05 14.62
C PHE A 218 -5.22 1.34 14.06
N PRO A 219 -3.94 1.75 14.04
CA PRO A 219 -3.57 3.05 13.50
C PRO A 219 -3.74 3.05 11.97
N ILE A 220 -4.21 4.18 11.45
CA ILE A 220 -4.27 4.45 10.02
C ILE A 220 -2.84 4.60 9.48
N ILE A 221 -2.52 3.91 8.39
CA ILE A 221 -1.24 4.07 7.71
C ILE A 221 -1.39 5.15 6.64
N LYS A 222 -0.58 6.20 6.75
CA LYS A 222 -0.44 7.21 5.70
C LYS A 222 0.68 6.77 4.77
N ALA A 223 0.39 6.70 3.47
CA ALA A 223 1.37 6.38 2.45
C ALA A 223 1.53 7.56 1.49
N THR A 224 2.78 7.96 1.25
CA THR A 224 3.14 8.93 0.21
C THR A 224 3.86 8.20 -0.90
N ILE A 225 3.30 8.28 -2.10
CA ILE A 225 3.84 7.68 -3.32
C ILE A 225 4.43 8.81 -4.14
N ILE A 226 5.70 8.72 -4.50
CA ILE A 226 6.40 9.67 -5.35
C ILE A 226 6.89 8.92 -6.58
N TYR A 227 6.65 9.45 -7.78
CA TYR A 227 7.07 8.80 -9.01
C TYR A 227 7.36 9.84 -10.11
N GLU A 228 8.04 9.39 -11.16
CA GLU A 228 8.36 10.21 -12.33
C GLU A 228 7.66 9.69 -13.58
N ASP A 229 7.20 10.59 -14.45
CA ASP A 229 6.75 10.22 -15.79
C ASP A 229 7.92 9.91 -16.75
N ILE A 230 7.62 9.55 -17.99
CA ILE A 230 8.62 9.29 -19.03
C ILE A 230 9.53 10.51 -19.32
N TYR A 231 9.07 11.72 -19.05
CA TYR A 231 9.79 12.99 -19.20
C TYR A 231 10.50 13.44 -17.91
N ASN A 232 10.57 12.59 -16.89
CA ASN A 232 11.16 12.85 -15.57
C ASN A 232 10.47 13.98 -14.80
N LYS A 233 9.19 14.22 -15.05
CA LYS A 233 8.39 15.12 -14.25
C LYS A 233 7.95 14.39 -12.98
N PRO A 234 8.25 14.91 -11.78
CA PRO A 234 7.84 14.29 -10.55
C PRO A 234 6.34 14.49 -10.31
N GLU A 235 5.70 13.45 -9.81
CA GLU A 235 4.33 13.44 -9.32
C GLU A 235 4.30 12.82 -7.92
N SER A 236 3.29 13.19 -7.13
CA SER A 236 3.09 12.63 -5.81
C SER A 236 1.62 12.42 -5.53
N LYS A 237 1.32 11.34 -4.80
CA LYS A 237 -0.01 10.95 -4.36
C LYS A 237 0.04 10.53 -2.90
N ASN A 238 -0.92 10.99 -2.12
CA ASN A 238 -1.08 10.57 -0.73
C ASN A 238 -2.31 9.66 -0.61
N ILE A 239 -2.17 8.61 0.18
CA ILE A 239 -3.26 7.71 0.52
C ILE A 239 -3.27 7.39 2.01
N GLU A 240 -4.44 7.04 2.51
CA GLU A 240 -4.64 6.45 3.81
C GLU A 240 -5.08 5.00 3.65
N ILE A 241 -4.45 4.10 4.40
CA ILE A 241 -4.78 2.68 4.48
C ILE A 241 -5.41 2.45 5.84
N VAL A 242 -6.69 2.09 5.82
CA VAL A 242 -7.50 1.83 7.02
C VAL A 242 -7.70 0.32 7.12
N THR A 243 -7.35 -0.25 8.27
CA THR A 243 -7.58 -1.66 8.57
C THR A 243 -8.99 -1.86 9.09
N GLU A 244 -9.84 -2.49 8.29
CA GLU A 244 -11.17 -2.91 8.69
C GLU A 244 -11.14 -4.41 9.03
N LEU A 245 -11.41 -4.75 10.28
CA LEU A 245 -11.52 -6.15 10.72
C LEU A 245 -12.98 -6.60 10.61
N TYR A 246 -13.23 -7.69 9.89
CA TYR A 246 -14.59 -8.23 9.71
C TYR A 246 -14.88 -9.40 10.65
N ALA A 247 -13.88 -10.27 10.86
CA ALA A 247 -13.99 -11.38 11.79
C ALA A 247 -12.62 -11.72 12.39
N SER A 248 -12.61 -12.18 13.63
CA SER A 248 -11.41 -12.67 14.31
C SER A 248 -11.74 -13.81 15.27
N GLY A 249 -10.84 -14.78 15.34
CA GLY A 249 -10.85 -15.88 16.29
C GLY A 249 -9.44 -16.33 16.65
N SER A 250 -9.33 -17.38 17.45
CA SER A 250 -8.05 -17.97 17.85
C SER A 250 -7.29 -18.60 16.67
N ILE A 251 -8.02 -19.08 15.66
CA ILE A 251 -7.47 -19.79 14.49
C ILE A 251 -7.18 -18.83 13.33
N GLY A 252 -7.65 -17.59 13.35
CA GLY A 252 -7.50 -16.71 12.19
C GLY A 252 -8.33 -15.46 12.27
N TYR A 253 -8.10 -14.55 11.34
CA TYR A 253 -8.91 -13.34 11.21
C TYR A 253 -8.96 -12.87 9.75
N CYS A 254 -9.96 -12.08 9.41
CA CYS A 254 -10.12 -11.52 8.08
C CYS A 254 -10.67 -10.11 8.12
N GLY A 255 -10.45 -9.40 7.03
CA GLY A 255 -10.80 -8.01 6.94
C GLY A 255 -10.44 -7.43 5.58
N ARG A 256 -10.31 -6.10 5.54
CA ARG A 256 -9.95 -5.35 4.36
C ARG A 256 -9.00 -4.22 4.73
N PHE A 257 -7.99 -4.01 3.89
CA PHE A 257 -7.24 -2.77 3.85
C PHE A 257 -7.97 -1.83 2.89
N LYS A 258 -8.73 -0.89 3.46
CA LYS A 258 -9.44 0.14 2.70
C LYS A 258 -8.51 1.29 2.37
N ILE A 259 -8.47 1.68 1.11
CA ILE A 259 -7.62 2.76 0.59
C ILE A 259 -8.48 4.00 0.37
N ASN A 260 -8.08 5.11 1.00
CA ASN A 260 -8.68 6.43 0.79
C ASN A 260 -7.63 7.35 0.17
N GLU A 261 -7.97 8.06 -0.90
CA GLU A 261 -7.11 9.10 -1.47
C GLU A 261 -7.36 10.44 -0.75
N ILE A 262 -6.31 11.23 -0.52
CA ILE A 262 -6.34 12.50 0.24
C ILE A 262 -5.68 13.62 -0.55
#